data_AF-A0AAX3BBS5-F1
#
_entry.id   AF-A0AAX3BBS5-F1
#
_cell.length_a   1.000
_cell.length_b   1.000
_cell.length_c   1.000
_cell.angle_alpha   90.00
_cell.angle_beta   90.00
_cell.angle_gamma   90.00
#
_symmetry.space_group_name_H-M   'P 1'
#
loop_
_entity.id
_entity.type
_entity.pdbx_description
1 polymer ?
#
loop_
_entity_poly.entity_id
_entity_poly.type
_entity_poly.pdbx_seq_one_letter_code
_entity_poly.pdbx_strand_id
1 'polypeptide(L)'
;MRKLLVTLSIIGMVLWFAGCSSVPKKELEEAKKAIEQAQAVDAALFASSELAAAQNDYDAANKFVENKKNKEAKEKAVSSKQKADEAYSLARERRAEDIYQKNVALMNQIKENFGEKRAPEAYEDAVSSFNAFEQTYAKKDPDATYQEGSKLYEKLSPLAQKLLADVEQATAAVTAAQDKYYAAENRDIVKTYASKELSDAAVILQRAKEALANGDLEEAISLAQQASALIDGAITKAEQAYQQELASQQQVSPAEGNINTNKQKAEQYIDEAKKKLEELKKRRGSSYLPLEASFTYVAAGEGEEEVNDAMVEKYIKLAEDAYAREEYLDAIDYAREAIRLADMLLAMETAATYTVKLNPANRDCLWKIAGYMYNNRYWLWPMIWRANKYQIKDPDLIYPGQVFKIPPMVGEGK
;
A
#
# COMPACT_ATOMS: atom_id res chain seq x y z
N MET A 1 24.13 10.04 110.74
CA MET A 1 24.40 10.87 109.54
C MET A 1 25.52 10.16 108.77
N ARG A 2 25.48 9.80 107.48
CA ARG A 2 24.61 10.04 106.32
C ARG A 2 24.86 8.82 105.39
N LYS A 3 23.81 8.30 104.74
CA LYS A 3 23.88 7.21 103.74
C LYS A 3 24.43 7.73 102.41
N LEU A 4 25.23 6.93 101.70
CA LEU A 4 25.30 6.93 100.24
C LEU A 4 25.72 5.53 99.76
N LEU A 5 24.82 4.86 99.03
CA LEU A 5 25.02 3.58 98.36
C LEU A 5 24.85 3.87 96.86
N VAL A 6 25.89 3.58 96.08
CA VAL A 6 25.93 3.68 94.61
C VAL A 6 25.67 2.29 94.05
N THR A 7 24.63 2.14 93.23
CA THR A 7 24.32 0.92 92.47
C THR A 7 24.87 1.04 91.03
N LEU A 8 25.80 0.16 90.66
CA LEU A 8 26.24 -0.08 89.28
C LEU A 8 25.17 -0.89 88.53
N SER A 9 24.74 -0.42 87.35
CA SER A 9 23.92 -1.21 86.40
C SER A 9 24.78 -1.65 85.21
N ILE A 10 24.77 -2.95 84.94
CA ILE A 10 25.49 -3.63 83.86
C ILE A 10 24.71 -3.44 82.54
N ILE A 11 25.35 -2.83 81.55
CA ILE A 11 24.85 -2.74 80.16
C ILE A 11 25.24 -4.03 79.43
N GLY A 12 24.24 -4.86 79.11
CA GLY A 12 24.41 -6.02 78.23
C GLY A 12 24.38 -5.59 76.76
N MET A 13 25.54 -5.67 76.10
CA MET A 13 25.67 -5.44 74.65
C MET A 13 25.25 -6.71 73.90
N VAL A 14 24.03 -6.72 73.36
CA VAL A 14 23.57 -7.76 72.44
C VAL A 14 24.20 -7.51 71.07
N LEU A 15 25.26 -8.27 70.75
CA LEU A 15 25.85 -8.35 69.42
C LEU A 15 24.89 -9.10 68.49
N TRP A 16 24.16 -8.36 67.66
CA TRP A 16 23.53 -8.91 66.45
C TRP A 16 24.64 -9.24 65.45
N PHE A 17 25.02 -10.51 65.37
CA PHE A 17 25.80 -11.01 64.23
C PHE A 17 24.92 -10.95 62.98
N ALA A 18 25.14 -9.94 62.14
CA ALA A 18 24.66 -9.93 60.77
C ALA A 18 25.34 -11.09 60.03
N GLY A 19 24.64 -12.22 59.93
CA GLY A 19 25.12 -13.36 59.16
C GLY A 19 25.23 -12.96 57.69
N CYS A 20 26.47 -12.93 57.17
CA CYS A 20 26.71 -12.98 55.74
C CYS A 20 26.06 -14.26 55.21
N SER A 21 24.87 -14.14 54.62
CA SER A 21 24.27 -15.23 53.84
C SER A 21 25.21 -15.56 52.68
N SER A 22 25.33 -16.83 52.31
CA SER A 22 26.16 -17.24 51.18
C SER A 22 25.57 -16.75 49.85
N VAL A 23 26.40 -16.60 48.82
CA VAL A 23 25.94 -16.25 47.46
C VAL A 23 24.86 -17.23 46.97
N PRO A 24 23.73 -16.75 46.42
CA PRO A 24 22.60 -17.58 45.99
C PRO A 24 22.87 -18.23 44.62
N LYS A 25 23.89 -19.10 44.53
CA LYS A 25 24.34 -19.70 43.27
C LYS A 25 23.22 -20.48 42.56
N LYS A 26 22.42 -21.23 43.31
CA LYS A 26 21.34 -22.04 42.75
C LYS A 26 20.29 -21.16 42.05
N GLU A 27 19.83 -20.11 42.72
CA GLU A 27 18.80 -19.23 42.20
C GLU A 27 19.28 -18.44 40.98
N LEU A 28 20.56 -18.03 40.95
CA LEU A 28 21.16 -17.39 39.77
C LEU A 28 21.23 -18.34 38.58
N GLU A 29 21.67 -19.58 38.77
CA GLU A 29 21.71 -20.59 37.69
C GLU A 29 20.30 -20.92 37.17
N GLU A 30 19.31 -21.04 38.07
CA GLU A 30 17.92 -21.26 37.67
C GLU A 30 17.33 -20.08 36.88
N ALA A 31 17.62 -18.84 37.29
CA ALA A 31 17.19 -17.64 36.58
C ALA A 31 17.83 -17.55 35.19
N LYS A 32 19.14 -17.79 35.10
CA LYS A 32 19.87 -17.81 33.83
C LYS A 32 19.29 -18.84 32.87
N LYS A 33 19.08 -20.07 33.35
CA LYS A 33 18.48 -21.15 32.54
C LYS A 33 17.07 -20.78 32.06
N ALA A 34 16.25 -20.18 32.90
CA ALA A 34 14.91 -19.74 32.52
C ALA A 34 14.95 -18.65 31.43
N ILE A 35 15.89 -17.70 31.53
CA ILE A 35 16.11 -16.68 30.48
C ILE A 35 16.52 -17.34 29.15
N GLU A 36 17.45 -18.29 29.18
CA GLU A 36 17.88 -19.04 27.99
C GLU A 36 16.72 -19.82 27.36
N GLN A 37 15.85 -20.43 28.18
CA GLN A 37 14.65 -21.13 27.69
C GLN A 37 13.66 -20.17 27.03
N ALA A 38 13.41 -19.00 27.61
CA ALA A 38 12.58 -17.96 27.01
C ALA A 38 13.16 -17.47 25.67
N GLN A 39 14.47 -17.27 25.60
CA GLN A 39 15.15 -16.87 24.36
C GLN A 39 15.03 -17.94 23.27
N ALA A 40 15.11 -19.24 23.62
CA ALA A 40 15.00 -20.35 22.68
C ALA A 40 13.61 -20.49 22.03
N VAL A 41 12.59 -19.79 22.53
CA VAL A 41 11.24 -19.72 21.95
C VAL A 41 10.92 -18.33 21.39
N ASP A 42 11.95 -17.58 21.03
CA ASP A 42 11.86 -16.25 20.44
C ASP A 42 11.11 -15.23 21.31
N ALA A 43 11.26 -15.31 22.64
CA ALA A 43 10.67 -14.32 23.55
C ALA A 43 11.15 -12.88 23.26
N ALA A 44 12.29 -12.71 22.59
CA ALA A 44 12.71 -11.38 22.13
C ALA A 44 11.73 -10.76 21.11
N LEU A 45 11.05 -11.58 20.31
CA LEU A 45 10.03 -11.14 19.35
C LEU A 45 8.64 -11.13 19.99
N PHE A 46 8.30 -12.19 20.71
CA PHE A 46 6.93 -12.43 21.17
C PHE A 46 6.66 -11.97 22.60
N ALA A 47 7.65 -11.84 23.48
CA ALA A 47 7.49 -11.46 24.89
C ALA A 47 8.63 -10.53 25.36
N SER A 48 8.92 -9.50 24.56
CA SER A 48 10.10 -8.66 24.69
C SER A 48 10.15 -7.88 26.01
N SER A 49 9.00 -7.38 26.46
CA SER A 49 8.87 -6.64 27.73
C SER A 49 9.16 -7.54 28.93
N GLU A 50 8.59 -8.74 28.92
CA GLU A 50 8.70 -9.72 30.00
C GLU A 50 10.14 -10.29 30.07
N LEU A 51 10.73 -10.57 28.92
CA LEU A 51 12.14 -10.99 28.82
C LEU A 51 13.09 -9.90 29.32
N ALA A 52 12.87 -8.64 28.91
CA ALA A 52 13.68 -7.51 29.39
C ALA A 52 13.56 -7.32 30.90
N ALA A 53 12.35 -7.47 31.46
CA ALA A 53 12.13 -7.40 32.91
C ALA A 53 12.87 -8.52 33.67
N ALA A 54 12.94 -9.73 33.10
CA ALA A 54 13.69 -10.84 33.65
C ALA A 54 15.21 -10.57 33.64
N GLN A 55 15.74 -10.07 32.52
CA GLN A 55 17.15 -9.72 32.36
C GLN A 55 17.57 -8.59 33.31
N ASN A 56 16.74 -7.54 33.44
CA ASN A 56 16.99 -6.44 34.37
C ASN A 56 17.07 -6.90 35.83
N ASP A 57 16.21 -7.83 36.24
CA ASP A 57 16.28 -8.40 37.59
C ASP A 57 17.48 -9.33 37.76
N TYR A 58 17.90 -10.06 36.73
CA TYR A 58 19.12 -10.88 36.75
C TYR A 58 20.36 -10.00 36.93
N ASP A 59 20.46 -8.91 36.19
CA ASP A 59 21.55 -7.93 36.30
C ASP A 59 21.57 -7.28 37.68
N ALA A 60 20.40 -6.94 38.22
CA ALA A 60 20.28 -6.44 39.59
C ALA A 60 20.76 -7.48 40.63
N ALA A 61 20.43 -8.76 40.44
CA ALA A 61 20.89 -9.84 41.32
C ALA A 61 22.42 -9.94 41.33
N ASN A 62 23.06 -9.90 40.15
CA ASN A 62 24.52 -9.93 40.05
C ASN A 62 25.17 -8.72 40.72
N LYS A 63 24.63 -7.51 40.52
CA LYS A 63 25.09 -6.30 41.23
C LYS A 63 24.96 -6.43 42.75
N PHE A 64 23.91 -7.08 43.25
CA PHE A 64 23.79 -7.33 44.69
C PHE A 64 24.82 -8.32 45.22
N VAL A 65 25.18 -9.35 44.44
CA VAL A 65 26.28 -10.28 44.78
C VAL A 65 27.62 -9.53 44.89
N GLU A 66 27.94 -8.68 43.91
CA GLU A 66 29.16 -7.85 43.93
C GLU A 66 29.24 -6.99 45.19
N ASN A 67 28.10 -6.46 45.63
CA ASN A 67 27.96 -5.64 46.84
C ASN A 67 27.80 -6.46 48.13
N LYS A 68 27.96 -7.78 48.09
CA LYS A 68 27.79 -8.70 49.24
C LYS A 68 26.40 -8.67 49.88
N LYS A 69 25.38 -8.19 49.16
CA LYS A 69 23.97 -8.12 49.56
C LYS A 69 23.24 -9.40 49.14
N ASN A 70 23.64 -10.52 49.72
CA ASN A 70 23.26 -11.85 49.23
C ASN A 70 21.76 -12.19 49.41
N LYS A 71 21.06 -11.54 50.34
CA LYS A 71 19.60 -11.70 50.49
C LYS A 71 18.85 -11.02 49.34
N GLU A 72 19.20 -9.77 49.05
CA GLU A 72 18.62 -9.00 47.95
C GLU A 72 18.96 -9.62 46.58
N ALA A 73 20.18 -10.16 46.44
CA ALA A 73 20.57 -10.94 45.26
C ALA A 73 19.65 -12.15 45.06
N LYS A 74 19.35 -12.88 46.13
CA LYS A 74 18.46 -14.05 46.07
C LYS A 74 17.05 -13.66 45.65
N GLU A 75 16.50 -12.61 46.26
CA GLU A 75 15.15 -12.09 45.93
C GLU A 75 15.06 -11.69 44.45
N LYS A 76 16.08 -10.99 43.93
CA LYS A 76 16.14 -10.61 42.52
C LYS A 76 16.34 -11.78 41.56
N ALA A 77 17.15 -12.77 41.91
CA ALA A 77 17.30 -13.98 41.11
C ALA A 77 15.97 -14.77 41.00
N VAL A 78 15.23 -14.92 42.10
CA VAL A 78 13.91 -15.56 42.09
C VAL A 78 12.91 -14.76 41.23
N SER A 79 12.86 -13.43 41.38
CA SER A 79 12.01 -12.56 40.57
C SER A 79 12.35 -12.65 39.08
N SER A 80 13.65 -12.67 38.74
CA SER A 80 14.14 -12.84 37.38
C SER A 80 13.66 -14.15 36.76
N LYS A 81 13.81 -15.27 37.49
CA LYS A 81 13.32 -16.59 37.05
C LYS A 81 11.81 -16.57 36.77
N GLN A 82 11.01 -16.02 37.68
CA GLN A 82 9.55 -15.94 37.51
C GLN A 82 9.15 -15.17 36.25
N LYS A 83 9.79 -14.03 36.01
CA LYS A 83 9.56 -13.22 34.81
C LYS A 83 10.03 -13.92 33.53
N ALA A 84 11.11 -14.69 33.60
CA ALA A 84 11.59 -15.48 32.48
C ALA A 84 10.63 -16.65 32.16
N ASP A 85 10.09 -17.33 33.17
CA ASP A 85 9.07 -18.38 33.00
C ASP A 85 7.76 -17.80 32.39
N GLU A 86 7.38 -16.59 32.79
CA GLU A 86 6.27 -15.83 32.19
C GLU A 86 6.55 -15.47 30.73
N ALA A 87 7.73 -14.90 30.44
CA ALA A 87 8.15 -14.57 29.07
C ALA A 87 8.16 -15.81 28.17
N TYR A 88 8.66 -16.95 28.66
CA TYR A 88 8.64 -18.22 27.96
C TYR A 88 7.22 -18.67 27.61
N SER A 89 6.30 -18.60 28.57
CA SER A 89 4.90 -19.01 28.38
C SER A 89 4.19 -18.12 27.37
N LEU A 90 4.30 -16.81 27.53
CA LEU A 90 3.71 -15.82 26.62
C LEU A 90 4.29 -15.91 25.21
N ALA A 91 5.60 -16.13 25.07
CA ALA A 91 6.23 -16.27 23.77
C ALA A 91 5.68 -17.47 23.00
N ARG A 92 5.50 -18.62 23.68
CA ARG A 92 4.91 -19.82 23.09
C ARG A 92 3.46 -19.60 22.65
N GLU A 93 2.65 -18.97 23.47
CA GLU A 93 1.25 -18.65 23.14
C GLU A 93 1.16 -17.68 21.96
N ARG A 94 1.92 -16.57 22.00
CA ARG A 94 1.89 -15.53 20.97
C ARG A 94 2.46 -16.01 19.64
N ARG A 95 3.51 -16.85 19.62
CA ARG A 95 4.02 -17.44 18.35
C ARG A 95 3.04 -18.44 17.74
N ALA A 96 2.32 -19.19 18.57
CA ALA A 96 1.28 -20.11 18.12
C ALA A 96 0.11 -19.35 17.50
N GLU A 97 -0.30 -18.24 18.10
CA GLU A 97 -1.31 -17.34 17.55
C GLU A 97 -0.86 -16.71 16.22
N ASP A 98 0.37 -16.18 16.17
CA ASP A 98 0.93 -15.59 14.95
C ASP A 98 0.93 -16.58 13.77
N ILE A 99 1.38 -17.82 13.99
CA ILE A 99 1.40 -18.82 12.91
C ILE A 99 -0.02 -19.24 12.49
N TYR A 100 -0.98 -19.24 13.41
CA TYR A 100 -2.38 -19.51 13.10
C TYR A 100 -2.95 -18.43 12.18
N GLN A 101 -2.78 -17.16 12.56
CA GLN A 101 -3.24 -16.01 11.78
C GLN A 101 -2.58 -15.95 10.40
N LYS A 102 -1.29 -16.29 10.29
CA LYS A 102 -0.59 -16.40 9.01
C LYS A 102 -1.21 -17.45 8.09
N ASN A 103 -1.53 -18.64 8.61
CA ASN A 103 -2.18 -19.68 7.81
C ASN A 103 -3.62 -19.32 7.43
N VAL A 104 -4.38 -18.66 8.32
CA VAL A 104 -5.70 -18.09 7.99
C VAL A 104 -5.60 -17.11 6.82
N ALA A 105 -4.62 -16.20 6.88
CA ALA A 105 -4.39 -15.23 5.82
C ALA A 105 -4.04 -15.91 4.49
N LEU A 106 -3.15 -16.92 4.50
CA LEU A 106 -2.81 -17.68 3.29
C LEU A 106 -4.02 -18.41 2.71
N MET A 107 -4.86 -19.05 3.53
CA MET A 107 -6.08 -19.70 3.04
C MET A 107 -7.08 -18.73 2.45
N ASN A 108 -7.24 -17.54 3.05
CA ASN A 108 -8.07 -16.49 2.50
C ASN A 108 -7.52 -16.00 1.15
N GLN A 109 -6.20 -15.77 1.04
CA GLN A 109 -5.57 -15.41 -0.23
C GLN A 109 -5.77 -16.49 -1.30
N ILE A 110 -5.62 -17.77 -0.96
CA ILE A 110 -5.87 -18.87 -1.89
C ILE A 110 -7.33 -18.85 -2.38
N LYS A 111 -8.29 -18.64 -1.47
CA LYS A 111 -9.72 -18.58 -1.81
C LYS A 111 -10.06 -17.37 -2.67
N GLU A 112 -9.61 -16.18 -2.28
CA GLU A 112 -9.88 -14.92 -2.96
C GLU A 112 -9.25 -14.87 -4.37
N ASN A 113 -8.10 -15.52 -4.56
CA ASN A 113 -7.42 -15.62 -5.85
C ASN A 113 -7.83 -16.88 -6.65
N PHE A 114 -9.10 -17.27 -6.53
CA PHE A 114 -9.74 -18.32 -7.32
C PHE A 114 -9.11 -19.72 -7.19
N GLY A 115 -8.53 -20.05 -6.04
CA GLY A 115 -7.84 -21.33 -5.83
C GLY A 115 -8.69 -22.55 -6.17
N GLU A 116 -9.98 -22.55 -5.80
CA GLU A 116 -10.91 -23.65 -6.10
C GLU A 116 -11.04 -23.91 -7.61
N LYS A 117 -11.17 -22.85 -8.40
CA LYS A 117 -11.32 -22.94 -9.85
C LYS A 117 -9.99 -23.22 -10.55
N ARG A 118 -8.92 -22.58 -10.09
CA ARG A 118 -7.63 -22.52 -10.80
C ARG A 118 -6.66 -23.63 -10.42
N ALA A 119 -6.84 -24.21 -9.24
CA ALA A 119 -5.98 -25.28 -8.73
C ALA A 119 -6.80 -26.25 -7.85
N PRO A 120 -7.83 -26.92 -8.39
CA PRO A 120 -8.83 -27.66 -7.60
C PRO A 120 -8.20 -28.72 -6.69
N GLU A 121 -7.26 -29.53 -7.20
CA GLU A 121 -6.58 -30.56 -6.41
C GLU A 121 -5.74 -29.94 -5.27
N ALA A 122 -4.97 -28.90 -5.58
CA ALA A 122 -4.14 -28.22 -4.58
C ALA A 122 -5.00 -27.43 -3.56
N TYR A 123 -6.15 -26.92 -3.99
CA TYR A 123 -7.11 -26.24 -3.14
C TYR A 123 -7.77 -27.21 -2.16
N GLU A 124 -8.22 -28.37 -2.64
CA GLU A 124 -8.79 -29.41 -1.79
C GLU A 124 -7.79 -29.90 -0.74
N ASP A 125 -6.55 -30.13 -1.16
CA ASP A 125 -5.44 -30.50 -0.25
C ASP A 125 -5.13 -29.39 0.77
N ALA A 126 -5.13 -28.12 0.34
CA ALA A 126 -4.96 -26.95 1.22
C ALA A 126 -6.08 -26.86 2.26
N VAL A 127 -7.34 -26.99 1.86
CA VAL A 127 -8.52 -26.97 2.76
C VAL A 127 -8.45 -28.12 3.76
N SER A 128 -8.16 -29.34 3.30
CA SER A 128 -8.02 -30.51 4.17
C SER A 128 -6.91 -30.32 5.21
N SER A 129 -5.75 -29.84 4.77
CA SER A 129 -4.59 -29.59 5.64
C SER A 129 -4.87 -28.48 6.65
N PHE A 130 -5.56 -27.41 6.22
CA PHE A 130 -5.94 -26.32 7.10
C PHE A 130 -6.96 -26.77 8.15
N ASN A 131 -7.99 -27.54 7.77
CA ASN A 131 -8.96 -28.10 8.71
C ASN A 131 -8.29 -29.00 9.77
N ALA A 132 -7.30 -29.80 9.38
CA ALA A 132 -6.51 -30.59 10.32
C ALA A 132 -5.70 -29.71 11.28
N PHE A 133 -5.13 -28.61 10.77
CA PHE A 133 -4.43 -27.63 11.60
C PHE A 133 -5.36 -26.89 12.56
N GLU A 134 -6.59 -26.54 12.16
CA GLU A 134 -7.59 -25.93 13.05
C GLU A 134 -7.93 -26.84 14.23
N GLN A 135 -7.99 -28.16 14.01
CA GLN A 135 -8.16 -29.13 15.11
C GLN A 135 -6.97 -29.16 16.06
N THR A 136 -5.75 -28.94 15.56
CA THR A 136 -4.55 -28.79 16.40
C THR A 136 -4.61 -27.51 17.22
N TYR A 137 -4.95 -26.38 16.60
CA TYR A 137 -5.11 -25.10 17.28
C TYR A 137 -6.19 -25.14 18.36
N ALA A 138 -7.32 -25.80 18.10
CA ALA A 138 -8.44 -25.94 19.04
C ALA A 138 -8.06 -26.68 20.35
N LYS A 139 -7.00 -27.49 20.34
CA LYS A 139 -6.50 -28.19 21.55
C LYS A 139 -5.76 -27.24 22.50
N LYS A 140 -5.46 -26.00 22.08
CA LYS A 140 -4.73 -25.00 22.87
C LYS A 140 -3.35 -25.50 23.33
N ASP A 141 -2.67 -26.26 22.48
CA ASP A 141 -1.27 -26.63 22.64
C ASP A 141 -0.41 -25.69 21.79
N PRO A 142 0.32 -24.74 22.39
CA PRO A 142 1.10 -23.76 21.63
C PRO A 142 2.27 -24.37 20.85
N ASP A 143 2.87 -25.46 21.33
CA ASP A 143 4.01 -26.06 20.65
C ASP A 143 3.56 -26.88 19.44
N ALA A 144 2.52 -27.70 19.62
CA ALA A 144 1.93 -28.45 18.51
C ALA A 144 1.37 -27.50 17.44
N THR A 145 0.70 -26.42 17.86
CA THR A 145 0.19 -25.39 16.94
C THR A 145 1.33 -24.74 16.17
N TYR A 146 2.39 -24.30 16.84
CA TYR A 146 3.50 -23.66 16.15
C TYR A 146 4.18 -24.61 15.15
N GLN A 147 4.41 -25.87 15.55
CA GLN A 147 5.07 -26.87 14.71
C GLN A 147 4.24 -27.23 13.47
N GLU A 148 2.98 -27.61 13.65
CA GLU A 148 2.11 -28.00 12.53
C GLU A 148 1.73 -26.79 11.68
N GLY A 149 1.50 -25.63 12.29
CA GLY A 149 1.24 -24.38 11.58
C GLY A 149 2.43 -23.93 10.73
N SER A 150 3.67 -24.17 11.18
CA SER A 150 4.86 -23.83 10.38
C SER A 150 4.97 -24.71 9.13
N LYS A 151 4.71 -26.02 9.26
CA LYS A 151 4.67 -26.94 8.11
C LYS A 151 3.55 -26.56 7.13
N LEU A 152 2.38 -26.21 7.65
CA LEU A 152 1.27 -25.78 6.82
C LEU A 152 1.61 -24.47 6.10
N TYR A 153 2.25 -23.52 6.78
CA TYR A 153 2.66 -22.25 6.19
C TYR A 153 3.60 -22.46 5.00
N GLU A 154 4.61 -23.32 5.16
CA GLU A 154 5.54 -23.70 4.08
C GLU A 154 4.81 -24.32 2.88
N LYS A 155 3.74 -25.08 3.13
CA LYS A 155 2.90 -25.70 2.09
C LYS A 155 2.00 -24.69 1.37
N LEU A 156 1.33 -23.81 2.12
CA LEU A 156 0.34 -22.88 1.56
C LEU A 156 0.98 -21.67 0.88
N SER A 157 2.12 -21.20 1.37
CA SER A 157 2.75 -19.95 0.89
C SER A 157 3.05 -19.96 -0.62
N PRO A 158 3.64 -21.01 -1.23
CA PRO A 158 3.91 -21.01 -2.66
C PRO A 158 2.63 -21.01 -3.52
N LEU A 159 1.59 -21.70 -3.06
CA LEU A 159 0.29 -21.74 -3.76
C LEU A 159 -0.38 -20.37 -3.73
N ALA A 160 -0.43 -19.72 -2.56
CA ALA A 160 -0.98 -18.38 -2.41
C ALA A 160 -0.23 -17.36 -3.28
N GLN A 161 1.11 -17.38 -3.27
CA GLN A 161 1.95 -16.49 -4.07
C GLN A 161 1.71 -16.67 -5.57
N LYS A 162 1.65 -17.91 -6.04
CA LYS A 162 1.39 -18.21 -7.45
C LYS A 162 0.02 -17.69 -7.89
N LEU A 163 -1.03 -18.01 -7.12
CA LEU A 163 -2.39 -17.60 -7.45
C LEU A 163 -2.53 -16.08 -7.48
N LEU A 164 -1.91 -15.37 -6.53
CA LEU A 164 -1.87 -13.91 -6.51
C LEU A 164 -1.16 -13.34 -7.74
N ALA A 165 0.05 -13.82 -8.05
CA ALA A 165 0.84 -13.32 -9.18
C ALA A 165 0.10 -13.46 -10.52
N ASP A 166 -0.61 -14.56 -10.72
CA ASP A 166 -1.41 -14.77 -11.92
C ASP A 166 -2.59 -13.77 -12.01
N VAL A 167 -3.26 -13.47 -10.88
CA VAL A 167 -4.35 -12.47 -10.81
C VAL A 167 -3.81 -11.07 -11.07
N GLU A 168 -2.65 -10.73 -10.50
CA GLU A 168 -1.97 -9.46 -10.74
C GLU A 168 -1.61 -9.27 -12.21
N GLN A 169 -1.09 -10.32 -12.87
CA GLN A 169 -0.76 -10.29 -14.29
C GLN A 169 -2.01 -10.02 -15.15
N ALA A 170 -3.10 -10.74 -14.91
CA ALA A 170 -4.34 -10.55 -15.64
C ALA A 170 -4.96 -9.16 -15.39
N THR A 171 -4.92 -8.70 -14.14
CA THR A 171 -5.37 -7.36 -13.75
C THR A 171 -4.57 -6.28 -14.46
N ALA A 172 -3.24 -6.41 -14.52
CA ALA A 172 -2.37 -5.48 -15.22
C ALA A 172 -2.68 -5.42 -16.72
N ALA A 173 -2.91 -6.57 -17.37
CA ALA A 173 -3.28 -6.62 -18.78
C ALA A 173 -4.62 -5.90 -19.06
N VAL A 174 -5.66 -6.19 -18.28
CA VAL A 174 -6.99 -5.56 -18.41
C VAL A 174 -6.91 -4.06 -18.14
N THR A 175 -6.15 -3.65 -17.12
CA THR A 175 -5.97 -2.23 -16.77
C THR A 175 -5.23 -1.48 -17.88
N ALA A 176 -4.15 -2.04 -18.44
CA ALA A 176 -3.44 -1.42 -19.55
C ALA A 176 -4.33 -1.23 -20.79
N ALA A 177 -5.16 -2.23 -21.13
CA ALA A 177 -6.13 -2.11 -22.21
C ALA A 177 -7.19 -1.03 -21.93
N GLN A 178 -7.63 -0.91 -20.67
CA GLN A 178 -8.59 0.10 -20.25
C GLN A 178 -8.03 1.52 -20.29
N ASP A 179 -6.81 1.73 -19.81
CA ASP A 179 -6.15 3.04 -19.84
C ASP A 179 -5.97 3.50 -21.28
N LYS A 180 -5.59 2.57 -22.16
CA LYS A 180 -5.48 2.82 -23.60
C LYS A 180 -6.81 3.18 -24.25
N TYR A 181 -7.89 2.48 -23.88
CA TYR A 181 -9.23 2.80 -24.35
C TYR A 181 -9.63 4.22 -23.97
N TYR A 182 -9.43 4.62 -22.70
CA TYR A 182 -9.76 5.97 -22.24
C TYR A 182 -8.92 7.05 -22.95
N ALA A 183 -7.65 6.78 -23.23
CA ALA A 183 -6.83 7.70 -24.01
C ALA A 183 -7.35 7.86 -25.44
N ALA A 184 -7.72 6.76 -26.11
CA ALA A 184 -8.27 6.78 -27.46
C ALA A 184 -9.65 7.45 -27.52
N GLU A 185 -10.52 7.16 -26.56
CA GLU A 185 -11.87 7.72 -26.47
C GLU A 185 -11.86 9.23 -26.29
N ASN A 186 -10.82 9.81 -25.68
CA ASN A 186 -10.72 11.25 -25.51
C ASN A 186 -10.13 12.00 -26.72
N ARG A 187 -9.70 11.30 -27.78
CA ARG A 187 -9.18 11.91 -29.01
C ARG A 187 -10.29 12.20 -30.02
N ASP A 188 -10.44 13.46 -30.41
CA ASP A 188 -11.48 13.86 -31.37
C ASP A 188 -11.31 13.18 -32.74
N ILE A 189 -10.07 13.00 -33.21
CA ILE A 189 -9.81 12.29 -34.47
C ILE A 189 -10.31 10.84 -34.40
N VAL A 190 -10.19 10.17 -33.25
CA VAL A 190 -10.67 8.80 -33.06
C VAL A 190 -12.20 8.77 -33.03
N LYS A 191 -12.83 9.70 -32.30
CA LYS A 191 -14.30 9.85 -32.29
C LYS A 191 -14.87 10.09 -33.70
N THR A 192 -14.13 10.84 -34.52
CA THR A 192 -14.58 11.22 -35.87
C THR A 192 -14.37 10.08 -36.87
N TYR A 193 -13.19 9.45 -36.86
CA TYR A 193 -12.75 8.56 -37.94
C TYR A 193 -12.79 7.06 -37.60
N ALA A 194 -12.87 6.72 -36.32
CA ALA A 194 -12.77 5.33 -35.86
C ALA A 194 -13.71 4.99 -34.69
N SER A 195 -14.84 5.71 -34.55
CA SER A 195 -15.81 5.49 -33.46
C SER A 195 -16.38 4.08 -33.43
N LYS A 196 -16.60 3.47 -34.60
CA LYS A 196 -17.07 2.08 -34.70
C LYS A 196 -16.02 1.10 -34.18
N GLU A 197 -14.78 1.21 -34.65
CA GLU A 197 -13.68 0.35 -34.21
C GLU A 197 -13.41 0.49 -32.70
N LEU A 198 -13.53 1.71 -32.18
CA LEU A 198 -13.41 1.96 -30.75
C LEU A 198 -14.57 1.32 -29.96
N SER A 199 -15.81 1.36 -30.49
CA SER A 199 -16.94 0.67 -29.90
C SER A 199 -16.77 -0.85 -29.90
N ASP A 200 -16.22 -1.44 -30.96
CA ASP A 200 -15.93 -2.88 -31.03
C ASP A 200 -14.88 -3.26 -29.96
N ALA A 201 -13.86 -2.42 -29.77
CA ALA A 201 -12.87 -2.61 -28.71
C ALA A 201 -13.48 -2.54 -27.30
N ALA A 202 -14.44 -1.64 -27.06
CA ALA A 202 -15.13 -1.51 -25.78
C ALA A 202 -15.84 -2.81 -25.36
N VAL A 203 -16.48 -3.49 -26.31
CA VAL A 203 -17.16 -4.77 -26.07
C VAL A 203 -16.16 -5.86 -25.66
N ILE A 204 -15.02 -5.96 -26.35
CA ILE A 204 -13.98 -6.94 -26.00
C ILE A 204 -13.36 -6.63 -24.63
N LEU A 205 -13.10 -5.35 -24.35
CA LEU A 205 -12.59 -4.92 -23.06
C LEU A 205 -13.54 -5.24 -21.92
N GLN A 206 -14.85 -5.08 -22.13
CA GLN A 206 -15.86 -5.44 -21.14
C GLN A 206 -15.86 -6.95 -20.86
N ARG A 207 -15.76 -7.78 -21.90
CA ARG A 207 -15.60 -9.23 -21.74
C ARG A 207 -14.31 -9.60 -21.00
N ALA A 208 -13.21 -8.88 -21.23
CA ALA A 208 -11.95 -9.09 -20.52
C ALA A 208 -12.11 -8.85 -19.00
N LYS A 209 -12.86 -7.80 -18.61
CA LYS A 209 -13.18 -7.53 -17.19
C LYS A 209 -14.07 -8.60 -16.58
N GLU A 210 -15.05 -9.10 -17.33
CA GLU A 210 -15.93 -10.18 -16.87
C GLU A 210 -15.16 -11.48 -16.67
N ALA A 211 -14.28 -11.84 -17.62
CA ALA A 211 -13.38 -12.98 -17.49
C ALA A 211 -12.48 -12.85 -16.24
N LEU A 212 -11.90 -11.66 -16.01
CA LEU A 212 -11.10 -11.39 -14.81
C LEU A 212 -11.91 -11.58 -13.52
N ALA A 213 -13.13 -11.02 -13.47
CA ALA A 213 -14.03 -11.14 -12.31
C ALA A 213 -14.44 -12.58 -12.01
N ASN A 214 -14.52 -13.42 -13.05
CA ASN A 214 -14.86 -14.83 -12.94
C ASN A 214 -13.63 -15.74 -12.68
N GLY A 215 -12.42 -15.18 -12.61
CA GLY A 215 -11.18 -15.94 -12.44
C GLY A 215 -10.69 -16.66 -13.71
N ASP A 216 -11.24 -16.33 -14.89
CA ASP A 216 -10.81 -16.84 -16.20
C ASP A 216 -9.61 -16.03 -16.71
N LEU A 217 -8.49 -16.12 -15.98
CA LEU A 217 -7.35 -15.20 -16.13
C LEU A 217 -6.69 -15.24 -17.51
N GLU A 218 -6.54 -16.42 -18.10
CA GLU A 218 -5.96 -16.57 -19.45
C GLU A 218 -6.88 -15.94 -20.52
N GLU A 219 -8.19 -16.12 -20.37
CA GLU A 219 -9.18 -15.49 -21.24
C GLU A 219 -9.17 -13.97 -21.05
N ALA A 220 -9.10 -13.49 -19.81
CA ALA A 220 -9.00 -12.06 -19.51
C ALA A 220 -7.79 -11.41 -20.17
N ILE A 221 -6.61 -12.05 -20.08
CA ILE A 221 -5.37 -11.59 -20.74
C ILE A 221 -5.55 -11.58 -22.26
N SER A 222 -6.06 -12.66 -22.84
CA SER A 222 -6.26 -12.77 -24.29
C SER A 222 -7.21 -11.69 -24.80
N LEU A 223 -8.34 -11.49 -24.12
CA LEU A 223 -9.32 -10.46 -24.48
C LEU A 223 -8.75 -9.05 -24.30
N ALA A 224 -7.97 -8.80 -23.24
CA ALA A 224 -7.31 -7.51 -23.03
C ALA A 224 -6.31 -7.18 -24.15
N GLN A 225 -5.55 -8.18 -24.62
CA GLN A 225 -4.64 -8.04 -25.76
C GLN A 225 -5.41 -7.79 -27.06
N GLN A 226 -6.51 -8.52 -27.30
CA GLN A 226 -7.39 -8.31 -28.45
C GLN A 226 -7.99 -6.89 -28.46
N ALA A 227 -8.52 -6.43 -27.31
CA ALA A 227 -9.02 -5.07 -27.17
C ALA A 227 -7.92 -4.03 -27.44
N SER A 228 -6.72 -4.24 -26.90
CA SER A 228 -5.58 -3.34 -27.12
C SER A 228 -5.19 -3.21 -28.58
N ALA A 229 -5.23 -4.32 -29.33
CA ALA A 229 -4.93 -4.33 -30.76
C ALA A 229 -6.03 -3.62 -31.59
N LEU A 230 -7.30 -3.78 -31.22
CA LEU A 230 -8.40 -3.04 -31.83
C LEU A 230 -8.28 -1.52 -31.58
N ILE A 231 -7.89 -1.13 -30.37
CA ILE A 231 -7.65 0.28 -30.03
C ILE A 231 -6.49 0.86 -30.86
N ASP A 232 -5.39 0.13 -31.02
CA ASP A 232 -4.28 0.55 -31.90
C ASP A 232 -4.73 0.73 -33.35
N GLY A 233 -5.52 -0.22 -33.85
CA GLY A 233 -6.10 -0.16 -35.17
C GLY A 233 -7.00 1.05 -35.35
N ALA A 234 -7.85 1.35 -34.36
CA ALA A 234 -8.71 2.53 -34.35
C ALA A 234 -7.90 3.83 -34.38
N ILE A 235 -6.86 3.93 -33.54
CA ILE A 235 -5.97 5.10 -33.50
C ILE A 235 -5.26 5.29 -34.85
N THR A 236 -4.69 4.22 -35.40
CA THR A 236 -3.96 4.27 -36.68
C THR A 236 -4.89 4.64 -37.83
N LYS A 237 -6.08 4.04 -37.89
CA LYS A 237 -7.09 4.39 -38.90
C LYS A 237 -7.50 5.86 -38.79
N ALA A 238 -7.72 6.34 -37.56
CA ALA A 238 -8.10 7.72 -37.32
C ALA A 238 -7.00 8.68 -37.77
N GLU A 239 -5.74 8.39 -37.42
CA GLU A 239 -4.58 9.19 -37.83
C GLU A 239 -4.45 9.21 -39.36
N GLN A 240 -4.55 8.06 -40.03
CA GLN A 240 -4.46 8.00 -41.50
C GLN A 240 -5.58 8.76 -42.20
N ALA A 241 -6.83 8.62 -41.73
CA ALA A 241 -7.96 9.34 -42.30
C ALA A 241 -7.81 10.85 -42.13
N TYR A 242 -7.33 11.26 -40.96
CA TYR A 242 -7.03 12.65 -40.66
C TYR A 242 -5.89 13.22 -41.52
N GLN A 243 -4.79 12.49 -41.70
CA GLN A 243 -3.70 12.89 -42.60
C GLN A 243 -4.14 12.97 -44.07
N GLN A 244 -5.01 12.07 -44.53
CA GLN A 244 -5.61 12.14 -45.87
C GLN A 244 -6.50 13.38 -46.02
N GLU A 245 -7.29 13.70 -44.99
CA GLU A 245 -8.09 14.91 -44.96
C GLU A 245 -7.19 16.16 -45.07
N LEU A 246 -6.13 16.25 -44.26
CA LEU A 246 -5.12 17.32 -44.34
C LEU A 246 -4.50 17.45 -45.73
N ALA A 247 -4.08 16.33 -46.34
CA ALA A 247 -3.49 16.33 -47.68
C ALA A 247 -4.49 16.75 -48.77
N SER A 248 -5.76 16.34 -48.65
CA SER A 248 -6.83 16.78 -49.55
C SER A 248 -7.13 18.28 -49.42
N GLN A 249 -6.98 18.82 -48.20
CA GLN A 249 -7.10 20.25 -47.93
C GLN A 249 -5.90 21.04 -48.48
N GLN A 250 -4.71 20.44 -48.61
CA GLN A 250 -3.50 21.07 -49.17
C GLN A 250 -3.45 21.08 -50.72
N GLN A 251 -4.19 20.21 -51.41
CA GLN A 251 -4.28 20.21 -52.88
C GLN A 251 -5.33 21.18 -53.44
N VAL A 252 -6.12 21.84 -52.59
CA VAL A 252 -7.14 22.83 -52.98
C VAL A 252 -6.74 24.20 -52.44
N SER A 253 -6.32 25.13 -53.31
CA SER A 253 -6.20 26.55 -52.97
C SER A 253 -7.25 27.37 -53.75
N PRO A 254 -7.95 28.35 -53.14
CA PRO A 254 -8.22 28.57 -51.72
C PRO A 254 -9.74 28.54 -51.42
N ALA A 255 -10.10 28.12 -50.21
CA ALA A 255 -11.28 28.65 -49.55
C ALA A 255 -10.87 29.02 -48.12
N GLU A 256 -10.62 30.31 -47.91
CA GLU A 256 -10.18 30.97 -46.67
C GLU A 256 -11.06 30.67 -45.43
N GLY A 257 -12.12 29.86 -45.55
CA GLY A 257 -13.09 29.54 -44.49
C GLY A 257 -12.65 28.46 -43.49
N ASN A 258 -12.00 27.37 -43.91
CA ASN A 258 -11.64 26.27 -43.00
C ASN A 258 -10.31 26.48 -42.26
N ILE A 259 -9.30 27.09 -42.92
CA ILE A 259 -8.06 27.54 -42.25
C ILE A 259 -8.40 28.56 -41.16
N ASN A 260 -9.31 29.51 -41.44
CA ASN A 260 -9.79 30.44 -40.41
C ASN A 260 -10.47 29.72 -39.24
N THR A 261 -11.21 28.63 -39.48
CA THR A 261 -11.94 27.92 -38.42
C THR A 261 -10.99 27.15 -37.48
N ASN A 262 -10.00 26.42 -38.01
CA ASN A 262 -9.03 25.71 -37.17
C ASN A 262 -8.04 26.67 -36.50
N LYS A 263 -7.65 27.75 -37.19
CA LYS A 263 -6.87 28.84 -36.61
C LYS A 263 -7.61 29.50 -35.44
N GLN A 264 -8.89 29.84 -35.61
CA GLN A 264 -9.73 30.38 -34.55
C GLN A 264 -9.90 29.41 -33.37
N LYS A 265 -10.08 28.11 -33.63
CA LYS A 265 -10.15 27.10 -32.56
C LYS A 265 -8.83 26.96 -31.82
N ALA A 266 -7.71 26.94 -32.54
CA ALA A 266 -6.38 26.88 -31.93
C ALA A 266 -6.12 28.11 -31.05
N GLU A 267 -6.46 29.31 -31.53
CA GLU A 267 -6.44 30.56 -30.72
C GLU A 267 -7.28 30.40 -29.45
N GLN A 268 -8.53 29.94 -29.58
CA GLN A 268 -9.44 29.75 -28.44
C GLN A 268 -8.88 28.78 -27.39
N TYR A 269 -8.38 27.61 -27.80
CA TYR A 269 -7.85 26.62 -26.87
C TYR A 269 -6.51 27.08 -26.26
N ILE A 270 -5.64 27.75 -27.01
CA ILE A 270 -4.40 28.32 -26.46
C ILE A 270 -4.72 29.41 -25.42
N ASP A 271 -5.69 30.28 -25.71
CA ASP A 271 -6.14 31.32 -24.77
C ASP A 271 -6.78 30.71 -23.52
N GLU A 272 -7.58 29.66 -23.67
CA GLU A 272 -8.15 28.93 -22.53
C GLU A 272 -7.07 28.25 -21.69
N ALA A 273 -6.09 27.60 -22.32
CA ALA A 273 -4.96 26.98 -21.62
C ALA A 273 -4.17 28.00 -20.79
N LYS A 274 -3.86 29.17 -21.39
CA LYS A 274 -3.21 30.29 -20.70
C LYS A 274 -4.05 30.81 -19.54
N LYS A 275 -5.37 30.94 -19.73
CA LYS A 275 -6.28 31.39 -18.66
C LYS A 275 -6.30 30.43 -17.48
N LYS A 276 -6.30 29.11 -17.72
CA LYS A 276 -6.22 28.10 -16.65
C LYS A 276 -4.87 28.13 -15.93
N LEU A 277 -3.77 28.34 -16.66
CA LEU A 277 -2.45 28.54 -16.06
C LEU A 277 -2.41 29.80 -15.17
N GLU A 278 -3.02 30.90 -15.59
CA GLU A 278 -3.13 32.12 -14.77
C GLU A 278 -4.03 31.89 -13.52
N GLU A 279 -5.11 31.13 -13.65
CA GLU A 279 -5.93 30.72 -12.50
C GLU A 279 -5.11 29.89 -11.49
N LEU A 280 -4.34 28.92 -11.97
CA LEU A 280 -3.42 28.11 -11.15
C LEU A 280 -2.41 28.99 -10.40
N LYS A 281 -1.79 29.95 -11.10
CA LYS A 281 -0.81 30.88 -10.50
C LYS A 281 -1.47 31.78 -9.45
N LYS A 282 -2.68 32.29 -9.71
CA LYS A 282 -3.42 33.18 -8.80
C LYS A 282 -3.88 32.47 -7.53
N ARG A 283 -4.40 31.24 -7.62
CA ARG A 283 -4.87 30.47 -6.47
C ARG A 283 -3.73 30.09 -5.52
N ARG A 284 -2.56 29.77 -6.06
CA ARG A 284 -1.34 29.55 -5.25
C ARG A 284 -0.82 30.80 -4.54
N GLY A 285 -1.06 32.00 -5.09
CA GLY A 285 -0.75 33.26 -4.41
C GLY A 285 -1.62 33.54 -3.17
N SER A 286 -2.71 32.81 -2.96
CA SER A 286 -3.69 33.03 -1.87
C SER A 286 -3.82 31.85 -0.89
N SER A 287 -3.14 30.72 -1.12
CA SER A 287 -3.28 29.47 -0.36
C SER A 287 -1.92 29.04 0.23
N TYR A 288 -1.87 28.85 1.55
CA TYR A 288 -0.68 28.41 2.29
C TYR A 288 -0.53 26.88 2.14
N LEU A 289 -0.07 26.40 0.98
CA LEU A 289 0.33 25.00 0.78
C LEU A 289 1.62 24.92 -0.05
N PRO A 290 2.67 24.18 0.39
CA PRO A 290 3.97 24.15 -0.28
C PRO A 290 3.94 23.45 -1.65
N LEU A 291 4.96 23.77 -2.45
CA LEU A 291 5.24 23.43 -3.85
C LEU A 291 5.19 21.94 -4.29
N GLU A 292 4.76 21.00 -3.44
CA GLU A 292 4.94 19.54 -3.66
C GLU A 292 3.62 18.80 -3.92
N ALA A 293 2.69 19.42 -4.65
CA ALA A 293 1.51 18.73 -5.19
C ALA A 293 1.80 18.23 -6.61
N SER A 294 2.75 17.30 -6.72
CA SER A 294 3.03 16.63 -7.97
C SER A 294 2.24 15.34 -8.15
N PHE A 295 1.79 15.10 -9.37
CA PHE A 295 1.16 13.84 -9.78
C PHE A 295 2.00 13.20 -10.89
N THR A 296 2.23 11.89 -10.84
CA THR A 296 2.95 11.18 -11.91
C THR A 296 2.02 10.88 -13.08
N TYR A 297 2.36 11.41 -14.26
CA TYR A 297 1.71 11.08 -15.52
C TYR A 297 2.57 10.09 -16.31
N VAL A 298 1.93 9.11 -16.94
CA VAL A 298 2.59 8.18 -17.88
C VAL A 298 2.04 8.51 -19.27
N ALA A 299 2.79 9.29 -20.04
CA ALA A 299 2.64 9.26 -21.50
C ALA A 299 3.26 7.95 -22.00
N ALA A 300 2.62 7.29 -22.96
CA ALA A 300 3.09 6.03 -23.51
C ALA A 300 4.53 6.17 -24.07
N GLY A 301 5.53 5.69 -23.32
CA GLY A 301 6.90 5.52 -23.81
C GLY A 301 7.96 6.51 -23.34
N GLU A 302 7.63 7.53 -22.54
CA GLU A 302 8.62 8.44 -21.94
C GLU A 302 8.51 8.36 -20.41
N GLY A 303 9.64 8.49 -19.70
CA GLY A 303 9.75 8.22 -18.26
C GLY A 303 8.77 9.05 -17.38
N GLU A 304 8.73 8.73 -16.08
CA GLU A 304 7.86 9.44 -15.11
C GLU A 304 8.14 10.96 -15.11
N GLU A 305 7.37 11.74 -15.87
CA GLU A 305 7.40 13.20 -15.79
C GLU A 305 6.35 13.70 -14.79
N GLU A 306 6.77 14.64 -13.96
CA GLU A 306 6.00 15.20 -12.87
C GLU A 306 5.00 16.24 -13.40
N VAL A 307 3.69 16.04 -13.20
CA VAL A 307 2.66 17.01 -13.58
C VAL A 307 2.71 18.18 -12.60
N ASN A 308 3.21 19.30 -13.10
CA ASN A 308 3.33 20.58 -12.40
C ASN A 308 3.06 21.73 -13.39
N ASP A 309 3.17 22.98 -12.96
CA ASP A 309 2.91 24.10 -13.88
C ASP A 309 3.92 24.18 -15.01
N ALA A 310 5.16 23.74 -14.79
CA ALA A 310 6.18 23.73 -15.83
C ALA A 310 5.77 22.78 -16.96
N MET A 311 5.06 21.69 -16.65
CA MET A 311 4.45 20.81 -17.65
C MET A 311 3.33 21.50 -18.41
N VAL A 312 2.43 22.21 -17.72
CA VAL A 312 1.37 22.99 -18.36
C VAL A 312 1.97 24.06 -19.29
N GLU A 313 2.98 24.78 -18.82
CA GLU A 313 3.74 25.78 -19.59
C GLU A 313 4.43 25.17 -20.80
N LYS A 314 5.04 23.99 -20.67
CA LYS A 314 5.66 23.23 -21.77
C LYS A 314 4.63 22.93 -22.87
N TYR A 315 3.45 22.41 -22.52
CA TYR A 315 2.41 22.10 -23.51
C TYR A 315 1.79 23.35 -24.14
N ILE A 316 1.61 24.45 -23.39
CA ILE A 316 1.19 25.74 -23.96
C ILE A 316 2.23 26.21 -24.99
N LYS A 317 3.52 26.12 -24.67
CA LYS A 317 4.58 26.52 -25.60
C LYS A 317 4.60 25.66 -26.87
N LEU A 318 4.44 24.34 -26.73
CA LEU A 318 4.29 23.45 -27.89
C LEU A 318 3.10 23.82 -28.76
N ALA A 319 1.98 24.21 -28.14
CA ALA A 319 0.81 24.69 -28.85
C ALA A 319 1.08 26.00 -29.61
N GLU A 320 1.77 26.96 -29.00
CA GLU A 320 2.17 28.22 -29.64
C GLU A 320 3.17 28.00 -30.80
N ASP A 321 4.15 27.12 -30.62
CA ASP A 321 5.16 26.79 -31.64
C ASP A 321 4.53 26.04 -32.83
N ALA A 322 3.55 25.15 -32.59
CA ALA A 322 2.76 24.52 -33.65
C ALA A 322 1.87 25.55 -34.36
N TYR A 323 1.22 26.44 -33.61
CA TYR A 323 0.40 27.51 -34.17
C TYR A 323 1.22 28.46 -35.07
N ALA A 324 2.44 28.82 -34.67
CA ALA A 324 3.35 29.67 -35.43
C ALA A 324 3.83 29.01 -36.73
N ARG A 325 3.86 27.66 -36.78
CA ARG A 325 4.13 26.87 -37.98
C ARG A 325 2.88 26.61 -38.82
N GLU A 326 1.74 27.20 -38.47
CA GLU A 326 0.42 26.98 -39.09
C GLU A 326 -0.09 25.53 -38.97
N GLU A 327 0.47 24.76 -38.03
CA GLU A 327 0.05 23.39 -37.67
C GLU A 327 -1.10 23.46 -36.65
N TYR A 328 -2.24 24.03 -37.05
CA TYR A 328 -3.31 24.44 -36.11
C TYR A 328 -3.94 23.30 -35.32
N LEU A 329 -3.89 22.08 -35.82
CA LEU A 329 -4.52 20.94 -35.15
C LEU A 329 -3.58 20.30 -34.13
N ASP A 330 -2.28 20.26 -34.41
CA ASP A 330 -1.26 19.95 -33.39
C ASP A 330 -1.31 21.01 -32.28
N ALA A 331 -1.50 22.27 -32.65
CA ALA A 331 -1.70 23.35 -31.69
C ALA A 331 -2.95 23.14 -30.80
N ILE A 332 -4.06 22.67 -31.38
CA ILE A 332 -5.28 22.31 -30.63
C ILE A 332 -5.01 21.16 -29.67
N ASP A 333 -4.34 20.10 -30.11
CA ASP A 333 -4.06 18.93 -29.29
C ASP A 333 -3.13 19.26 -28.12
N TYR A 334 -2.06 20.01 -28.37
CA TYR A 334 -1.17 20.50 -27.30
C TYR A 334 -1.90 21.43 -26.32
N ALA A 335 -2.76 22.33 -26.81
CA ALA A 335 -3.53 23.24 -25.97
C ALA A 335 -4.57 22.51 -25.10
N ARG A 336 -5.23 21.47 -25.64
CA ARG A 336 -6.17 20.64 -24.87
C ARG A 336 -5.47 19.82 -23.81
N GLU A 337 -4.27 19.32 -24.10
CA GLU A 337 -3.48 18.62 -23.10
C GLU A 337 -3.04 19.58 -21.98
N ALA A 338 -2.61 20.80 -22.32
CA ALA A 338 -2.35 21.83 -21.32
C ALA A 338 -3.59 22.16 -20.45
N ILE A 339 -4.77 22.30 -21.06
CA ILE A 339 -6.04 22.52 -20.34
C ILE A 339 -6.33 21.36 -19.39
N ARG A 340 -6.22 20.12 -19.86
CA ARG A 340 -6.49 18.90 -19.08
C ARG A 340 -5.57 18.82 -17.86
N LEU A 341 -4.28 19.06 -18.07
CA LEU A 341 -3.28 19.07 -17.00
C LEU A 341 -3.56 20.19 -16.00
N ALA A 342 -3.94 21.38 -16.48
CA ALA A 342 -4.28 22.50 -15.62
C ALA A 342 -5.54 22.25 -14.78
N ASP A 343 -6.60 21.68 -15.37
CA ASP A 343 -7.82 21.29 -14.67
C ASP A 343 -7.56 20.21 -13.63
N MET A 344 -6.70 19.25 -13.95
CA MET A 344 -6.28 18.22 -12.99
C MET A 344 -5.61 18.85 -11.76
N LEU A 345 -4.70 19.80 -11.97
CA LEU A 345 -4.03 20.53 -10.88
C LEU A 345 -5.01 21.37 -10.05
N LEU A 346 -5.95 22.07 -10.70
CA LEU A 346 -7.00 22.84 -10.02
C LEU A 346 -7.94 21.93 -9.21
N ALA A 347 -8.35 20.81 -9.79
CA ALA A 347 -9.26 19.87 -9.15
C ALA A 347 -8.59 19.15 -7.96
N MET A 348 -7.28 18.91 -8.04
CA MET A 348 -6.46 18.42 -6.93
C MET A 348 -6.40 19.39 -5.75
N GLU A 349 -6.44 20.70 -5.99
CA GLU A 349 -6.44 21.71 -4.93
C GLU A 349 -7.73 21.65 -4.08
N THR A 350 -8.84 21.27 -4.72
CA THR A 350 -10.15 21.07 -4.08
C THR A 350 -10.48 19.60 -3.76
N ALA A 351 -9.50 18.70 -3.92
CA ALA A 351 -9.70 17.27 -3.73
C ALA A 351 -10.25 16.98 -2.33
N ALA A 352 -11.28 16.13 -2.28
CA ALA A 352 -11.75 15.59 -1.02
C ALA A 352 -10.59 14.86 -0.33
N THR A 353 -10.55 14.91 1.00
CA THR A 353 -9.60 14.11 1.78
C THR A 353 -10.30 12.95 2.44
N TYR A 354 -9.58 11.84 2.59
CA TYR A 354 -10.03 10.67 3.33
C TYR A 354 -9.06 10.39 4.48
N THR A 355 -9.60 10.28 5.70
CA THR A 355 -8.83 9.86 6.87
C THR A 355 -8.94 8.36 7.03
N VAL A 356 -7.80 7.66 6.99
CA VAL A 356 -7.70 6.21 7.16
C VAL A 356 -8.30 5.80 8.51
N LYS A 357 -9.27 4.89 8.49
CA LYS A 357 -9.98 4.44 9.70
C LYS A 357 -9.38 3.15 10.23
N LEU A 358 -9.20 3.07 11.55
CA LEU A 358 -8.91 1.82 12.22
C LEU A 358 -10.21 1.03 12.41
N ASN A 359 -10.39 -0.01 11.61
CA ASN A 359 -11.47 -0.98 11.82
C ASN A 359 -10.85 -2.39 12.01
N PRO A 360 -10.88 -2.96 13.22
CA PRO A 360 -10.26 -4.25 13.51
C PRO A 360 -10.79 -5.43 12.69
N ALA A 361 -12.07 -5.40 12.31
CA ALA A 361 -12.72 -6.45 11.53
C ALA A 361 -12.64 -6.23 10.01
N ASN A 362 -12.40 -4.99 9.56
CA ASN A 362 -12.36 -4.62 8.16
C ASN A 362 -11.39 -3.46 7.94
N ARG A 363 -10.08 -3.73 8.06
CA ARG A 363 -9.04 -2.70 7.95
C ARG A 363 -9.13 -2.00 6.59
N ASP A 364 -8.97 -0.68 6.62
CA ASP A 364 -8.83 0.13 5.42
C ASP A 364 -7.53 -0.24 4.69
N CYS A 365 -7.63 -0.38 3.38
CA CYS A 365 -6.53 -0.46 2.43
C CYS A 365 -6.87 0.44 1.24
N LEU A 366 -5.89 0.81 0.42
CA LEU A 366 -6.13 1.74 -0.70
C LEU A 366 -7.24 1.25 -1.64
N TRP A 367 -7.33 -0.06 -1.86
CA TRP A 367 -8.42 -0.73 -2.61
C TRP A 367 -9.81 -0.38 -2.06
N LYS A 368 -10.02 -0.55 -0.75
CA LYS A 368 -11.31 -0.26 -0.10
C LYS A 368 -11.62 1.22 -0.06
N ILE A 369 -10.60 2.05 0.20
CA ILE A 369 -10.74 3.51 0.18
C ILE A 369 -11.20 3.96 -1.21
N ALA A 370 -10.63 3.41 -2.28
CA ALA A 370 -11.09 3.67 -3.64
C ALA A 370 -12.55 3.24 -3.85
N GLY A 371 -12.95 2.07 -3.34
CA GLY A 371 -14.34 1.64 -3.35
C GLY A 371 -15.30 2.64 -2.69
N TYR A 372 -14.93 3.19 -1.54
CA TYR A 372 -15.76 4.18 -0.82
C TYR A 372 -15.82 5.53 -1.54
N MET A 373 -14.71 5.96 -2.12
CA MET A 373 -14.56 7.32 -2.65
C MET A 373 -14.92 7.46 -4.13
N TYR A 374 -14.92 6.36 -4.89
CA TYR A 374 -15.19 6.34 -6.32
C TYR A 374 -16.42 5.50 -6.70
N ASN A 375 -17.48 5.50 -5.90
CA ASN A 375 -18.72 4.77 -6.21
C ASN A 375 -18.49 3.28 -6.54
N ASN A 376 -17.82 2.55 -5.63
CA ASN A 376 -17.46 1.13 -5.77
C ASN A 376 -16.46 0.81 -6.90
N ARG A 377 -15.72 1.82 -7.42
CA ARG A 377 -14.64 1.61 -8.38
C ARG A 377 -13.31 1.32 -7.66
N TYR A 378 -13.23 0.13 -7.05
CA TYR A 378 -12.10 -0.26 -6.20
C TYR A 378 -10.74 -0.29 -6.91
N TRP A 379 -10.73 -0.54 -8.23
CA TRP A 379 -9.51 -0.59 -9.05
C TRP A 379 -8.83 0.78 -9.24
N LEU A 380 -9.45 1.87 -8.80
CA LEU A 380 -8.86 3.23 -8.86
C LEU A 380 -7.93 3.55 -7.69
N TRP A 381 -7.66 2.58 -6.81
CA TRP A 381 -6.69 2.74 -5.73
C TRP A 381 -5.29 3.20 -6.15
N PRO A 382 -4.73 2.85 -7.33
CA PRO A 382 -3.43 3.37 -7.75
C PRO A 382 -3.44 4.88 -7.94
N MET A 383 -4.61 5.48 -8.24
CA MET A 383 -4.74 6.95 -8.32
C MET A 383 -4.54 7.59 -6.96
N ILE A 384 -5.12 7.01 -5.90
CA ILE A 384 -4.94 7.48 -4.52
C ILE A 384 -3.47 7.32 -4.12
N TRP A 385 -2.86 6.17 -4.42
CA TRP A 385 -1.45 5.93 -4.14
C TRP A 385 -0.55 6.97 -4.81
N ARG A 386 -0.67 7.16 -6.14
CA ARG A 386 0.16 8.11 -6.90
C ARG A 386 0.04 9.53 -6.38
N ALA A 387 -1.17 9.97 -6.04
CA ALA A 387 -1.43 11.31 -5.50
C ALA A 387 -0.91 11.53 -4.07
N ASN A 388 -0.58 10.44 -3.35
CA ASN A 388 -0.10 10.50 -1.97
C ASN A 388 1.26 9.78 -1.79
N LYS A 389 2.01 9.56 -2.89
CA LYS A 389 3.27 8.79 -2.90
C LYS A 389 4.32 9.33 -1.91
N TYR A 390 4.25 10.62 -1.57
CA TYR A 390 5.08 11.25 -0.55
C TYR A 390 4.75 10.80 0.90
N GLN A 391 3.50 10.43 1.18
CA GLN A 391 3.07 9.85 2.46
C GLN A 391 3.09 8.31 2.43
N ILE A 392 2.91 7.72 1.26
CA ILE A 392 2.72 6.29 1.04
C ILE A 392 3.88 5.74 0.21
N LYS A 393 4.97 5.40 0.92
CA LYS A 393 6.17 4.81 0.29
C LYS A 393 5.89 3.41 -0.26
N ASP A 394 5.09 2.65 0.46
CA ASP A 394 4.65 1.31 0.10
C ASP A 394 3.11 1.33 -0.02
N PRO A 395 2.53 1.05 -1.19
CA PRO A 395 1.08 1.07 -1.40
C PRO A 395 0.31 0.12 -0.47
N ASP A 396 0.95 -0.94 0.03
CA ASP A 396 0.32 -1.92 0.92
C ASP A 396 0.35 -1.49 2.39
N LEU A 397 1.09 -0.42 2.72
CA LEU A 397 1.31 0.02 4.09
C LEU A 397 0.74 1.41 4.34
N ILE A 398 -0.51 1.43 4.81
CA ILE A 398 -1.19 2.63 5.29
C ILE A 398 -1.59 2.51 6.76
N TYR A 399 -1.56 3.63 7.48
CA TYR A 399 -1.76 3.69 8.93
C TYR A 399 -3.02 4.49 9.27
N PRO A 400 -3.77 4.07 10.31
CA PRO A 400 -4.92 4.84 10.80
C PRO A 400 -4.57 6.28 11.15
N GLY A 401 -5.47 7.20 10.82
CA GLY A 401 -5.30 8.64 11.05
C GLY A 401 -4.52 9.36 9.95
N GLN A 402 -3.88 8.66 9.01
CA GLN A 402 -3.32 9.30 7.82
C GLN A 402 -4.42 9.96 6.99
N VAL A 403 -4.14 11.13 6.43
CA VAL A 403 -5.07 11.90 5.61
C VAL A 403 -4.58 11.88 4.18
N PHE A 404 -5.33 11.20 3.31
CA PHE A 404 -5.03 11.08 1.89
C PHE A 404 -5.87 12.05 1.08
N LYS A 405 -5.23 12.71 0.11
CA LYS A 405 -5.92 13.43 -0.95
C LYS A 405 -6.57 12.41 -1.89
N ILE A 406 -7.83 12.61 -2.22
CA ILE A 406 -8.58 11.75 -3.15
C ILE A 406 -8.74 12.53 -4.46
N PRO A 407 -7.94 12.20 -5.50
CA PRO A 407 -8.05 12.85 -6.80
C PRO A 407 -9.47 12.70 -7.36
N PRO A 408 -10.12 13.76 -7.84
CA PRO A 408 -11.40 13.63 -8.51
C PRO A 408 -11.24 12.90 -9.85
N MET A 409 -12.30 12.25 -10.33
CA MET A 409 -12.31 11.63 -11.66
C MET A 409 -12.47 12.73 -12.72
N VAL A 410 -11.41 13.04 -13.44
CA VAL A 410 -11.44 13.98 -14.57
C VAL A 410 -11.92 13.22 -15.80
N GLY A 411 -13.16 13.47 -16.24
CA GLY A 411 -13.80 12.80 -17.38
C GLY A 411 -15.33 12.71 -17.31
N GLU A 412 -15.93 12.89 -16.14
CA GLU A 412 -17.39 13.02 -16.01
C GLU A 412 -17.79 14.48 -16.26
N GLY A 413 -18.00 14.82 -17.53
CA GLY A 413 -18.81 15.99 -17.88
C GLY A 413 -20.21 15.82 -17.28
N LYS A 414 -20.65 16.82 -16.53
CA LYS A 414 -22.09 17.05 -16.33
C LYS A 414 -22.70 17.58 -17.61
#